data_AF-A0A2V9W593-F1
#
_entry.id   AF-A0A2V9W593-F1
#
_cell.length_a   1.000
_cell.length_b   1.000
_cell.length_c   1.000
_cell.angle_alpha   90.00
_cell.angle_beta   90.00
_cell.angle_gamma   90.00
#
_symmetry.space_group_name_H-M   'P 1'
#
loop_
_entity.id
_entity.type
_entity.pdbx_description
1 polymer ?
#
loop_
_entity_poly.entity_id
_entity_poly.type
_entity_poly.pdbx_seq_one_letter_code
_entity_poly.pdbx_strand_id
1 'polypeptide(L)'
;MFQASTEATTVEEPAASPAQPIELQPLQLKMEDAQKDEIFKLVQRVFLMPGEKSRVIVVSGMESGNGSSWICARMAEVLASQTSGSVCVVDANLRSPGLHREFGVPNHYGLTDALQVTEPIRRFVTSLSRPNL
;
A
#
# COMPACT_ATOMS: atom_id res chain seq x y z
N MET A 1 -40.21 -35.20 -33.57
CA MET A 1 -38.82 -34.77 -33.88
C MET A 1 -38.73 -33.29 -33.58
N PHE A 2 -38.23 -32.91 -32.40
CA PHE A 2 -37.65 -31.59 -32.07
C PHE A 2 -37.10 -31.74 -30.65
N GLN A 3 -35.81 -32.06 -30.54
CA GLN A 3 -35.07 -32.05 -29.27
C GLN A 3 -34.68 -30.61 -28.99
N ALA A 4 -35.02 -30.10 -27.80
CA ALA A 4 -34.50 -28.84 -27.29
C ALA A 4 -33.22 -29.13 -26.51
N SER A 5 -32.07 -28.81 -27.11
CA SER A 5 -30.78 -28.78 -26.44
C SER A 5 -30.68 -27.52 -25.59
N THR A 6 -30.54 -27.68 -24.28
CA THR A 6 -30.19 -26.58 -23.37
C THR A 6 -28.67 -26.60 -23.20
N GLU A 7 -27.97 -25.72 -23.92
CA GLU A 7 -26.55 -25.47 -23.67
C GLU A 7 -26.40 -24.70 -22.36
N ALA A 8 -25.70 -25.31 -21.40
CA ALA A 8 -25.22 -24.64 -20.22
C ALA A 8 -24.13 -23.65 -20.63
N THR A 9 -24.45 -22.36 -20.62
CA THR A 9 -23.46 -21.29 -20.71
C THR A 9 -22.59 -21.34 -19.46
N THR A 10 -21.40 -21.95 -19.60
CA THR A 10 -20.29 -21.76 -18.67
C THR A 10 -19.95 -20.28 -18.68
N VAL A 11 -20.27 -19.58 -17.60
CA VAL A 11 -19.82 -18.21 -17.37
C VAL A 11 -18.31 -18.29 -17.16
N GLU A 12 -17.57 -17.87 -18.19
CA GLU A 12 -16.13 -17.73 -18.14
C GLU A 12 -15.80 -16.68 -17.06
N GLU A 13 -15.23 -17.14 -15.95
CA GLU A 13 -14.69 -16.30 -14.90
C GLU A 13 -13.64 -15.38 -15.54
N PRO A 14 -13.78 -14.03 -15.49
CA PRO A 14 -12.77 -13.17 -16.08
C PRO A 14 -11.52 -13.36 -15.22
N ALA A 15 -10.54 -14.05 -15.82
CA ALA A 15 -9.26 -14.34 -15.22
C ALA A 15 -8.73 -13.04 -14.64
N ALA A 16 -8.54 -13.03 -13.31
CA ALA A 16 -7.71 -12.03 -12.67
C ALA A 16 -6.39 -12.02 -13.44
N SER A 17 -6.16 -10.98 -14.24
CA SER A 17 -4.85 -10.80 -14.86
C SER A 17 -3.85 -10.90 -13.71
N PRO A 18 -2.89 -11.85 -13.77
CA PRO A 18 -1.96 -12.03 -12.67
C PRO A 18 -1.31 -10.68 -12.44
N ALA A 19 -1.35 -10.21 -11.19
CA ALA A 19 -0.62 -9.03 -10.76
C ALA A 19 0.82 -9.22 -11.24
N GLN A 20 1.15 -8.62 -12.38
CA GLN A 20 2.47 -8.76 -12.94
C GLN A 20 3.39 -8.16 -11.88
N PRO A 21 4.43 -8.88 -11.44
CA PRO A 21 5.44 -8.28 -10.59
C PRO A 21 5.97 -7.10 -11.39
N ILE A 22 5.53 -5.90 -11.06
CA ILE A 22 6.15 -4.70 -11.57
C ILE A 22 7.60 -4.84 -11.10
N GLU A 23 8.56 -4.87 -12.03
CA GLU A 23 9.98 -4.72 -11.70
C GLU A 23 10.14 -3.33 -11.07
N LEU A 24 9.81 -3.26 -9.79
CA LEU A 24 9.92 -2.06 -9.01
C LEU A 24 11.40 -1.87 -8.77
N GLN A 25 11.95 -0.87 -9.45
CA GLN A 25 13.26 -0.31 -9.14
C GLN A 25 13.41 -0.26 -7.61
N PRO A 26 14.58 -0.62 -7.05
CA PRO A 26 14.76 -0.55 -5.61
C PRO A 26 14.34 0.83 -5.15
N LEU A 27 13.39 0.89 -4.21
CA LEU A 27 12.94 2.12 -3.57
C LEU A 27 14.16 2.81 -2.95
N GLN A 28 14.86 3.63 -3.73
CA GLN A 28 15.98 4.45 -3.28
C GLN A 28 15.42 5.77 -2.78
N LEU A 29 14.68 5.68 -1.70
CA LEU A 29 14.21 6.83 -0.99
C LEU A 29 15.40 7.39 -0.20
N LYS A 30 16.10 8.33 -0.83
CA LYS A 30 17.31 8.95 -0.28
C LYS A 30 16.92 9.76 0.96
N MET A 31 17.31 9.26 2.12
CA MET A 31 17.29 9.99 3.38
C MET A 31 18.73 10.32 3.79
N GLU A 32 18.94 11.52 4.31
CA GLU A 32 20.15 11.86 5.05
C GLU A 32 20.20 11.06 6.36
N ASP A 33 21.39 10.83 6.90
CA ASP A 33 21.54 9.96 8.08
C ASP A 33 20.82 10.54 9.31
N ALA A 34 20.86 11.86 9.50
CA ALA A 34 20.10 12.53 10.56
C ALA A 34 18.58 12.30 10.42
N GLN A 35 18.04 12.29 9.19
CA GLN A 35 16.62 12.02 8.95
C GLN A 35 16.28 10.55 9.26
N LYS A 36 17.16 9.61 8.89
CA LYS A 36 16.95 8.19 9.18
C LYS A 36 16.87 7.95 10.69
N ASP A 37 17.77 8.56 11.45
CA ASP A 37 17.79 8.44 12.91
C ASP A 37 16.50 8.96 13.55
N GLU A 38 15.98 10.10 13.11
CA GLU A 38 14.74 10.65 13.64
C GLU A 38 13.51 9.81 13.25
N ILE A 39 13.41 9.35 12.01
CA ILE A 39 12.32 8.45 11.60
C ILE A 39 12.41 7.12 12.36
N PHE A 40 13.62 6.60 12.59
CA PHE A 40 13.81 5.39 13.37
C PHE A 40 13.31 5.55 14.80
N LYS A 41 13.68 6.63 15.49
CA LYS A 41 13.18 6.94 16.83
C LYS A 41 11.65 7.08 16.85
N LEU A 42 11.08 7.71 15.83
CA LEU A 42 9.63 7.84 15.67
C LEU A 42 8.95 6.48 15.53
N VAL A 43 9.44 5.60 14.66
CA VAL A 43 8.90 4.24 14.47
C VAL A 43 9.02 3.42 15.76
N GLN A 44 10.15 3.49 16.45
CA GLN A 44 10.33 2.82 17.75
C GLN A 44 9.28 3.29 18.76
N ARG A 45 9.08 4.60 18.87
CA ARG A 45 8.12 5.22 19.79
C ARG A 45 6.67 4.85 19.49
N VAL A 46 6.32 4.80 18.22
CA VAL A 46 4.94 4.65 17.77
C VAL A 46 4.50 3.18 17.69
N PHE A 47 5.38 2.28 17.24
CA PHE A 47 5.02 0.89 16.94
C PHE A 47 5.67 -0.15 17.87
N LEU A 48 6.87 0.12 18.40
CA LEU A 48 7.72 -0.91 18.99
C LEU A 48 7.94 -0.76 20.50
N MET A 49 7.47 0.33 21.12
CA MET A 49 7.56 0.51 22.57
C MET A 49 6.78 -0.58 23.34
N PRO A 50 7.30 -1.05 24.49
CA PRO A 50 6.62 -2.03 25.33
C PRO A 50 5.28 -1.46 25.85
N GLY A 51 4.16 -2.13 25.54
CA GLY A 51 2.83 -1.68 25.90
C GLY A 51 1.80 -1.97 24.81
N GLU A 52 0.77 -1.12 24.71
CA GLU A 52 -0.26 -1.23 23.69
C GLU A 52 0.31 -0.84 22.33
N LYS A 53 0.65 -1.85 21.51
CA LYS A 53 1.23 -1.63 20.18
C LYS A 53 0.14 -1.17 19.23
N SER A 54 0.25 0.06 18.76
CA SER A 54 -0.68 0.59 17.77
C SER A 54 -0.46 -0.13 16.43
N ARG A 55 -1.46 -0.89 15.98
CA ARG A 55 -1.40 -1.64 14.71
C ARG A 55 -1.76 -0.79 13.50
N VAL A 56 -2.44 0.33 13.74
CA VAL A 56 -2.92 1.25 12.72
C VAL A 56 -2.65 2.67 13.20
N ILE A 57 -1.97 3.45 12.36
CA ILE A 57 -1.71 4.87 12.60
C ILE A 57 -2.11 5.67 11.38
N VAL A 58 -2.67 6.84 11.62
CA VAL A 58 -2.97 7.82 10.59
C VAL A 58 -1.91 8.92 10.67
N VAL A 59 -1.18 9.10 9.56
CA VAL A 59 -0.31 10.26 9.38
C VAL A 59 -1.10 11.31 8.62
N SER A 60 -1.37 12.44 9.26
CA SER A 60 -1.95 13.61 8.60
C SER A 60 -1.10 14.82 8.92
N GLY A 61 -1.20 15.87 8.13
CA GLY A 61 -0.72 17.15 8.58
C GLY A 61 -1.68 18.26 8.18
N MET A 62 -1.40 19.45 8.70
CA MET A 62 -2.37 20.54 8.77
C MET A 62 -2.50 21.34 7.47
N GLU A 63 -1.44 21.36 6.65
CA GLU A 63 -1.39 22.13 5.40
C GLU A 63 -0.98 21.28 4.19
N SER A 64 -1.40 21.66 2.98
CA SER A 64 -0.92 21.03 1.76
C SER A 64 0.59 21.15 1.62
N GLY A 65 1.28 20.05 1.27
CA GLY A 65 2.74 20.07 1.08
C GLY A 65 3.56 19.90 2.37
N ASN A 66 2.93 19.64 3.51
CA ASN A 66 3.61 19.43 4.80
C ASN A 66 4.52 18.19 4.92
N GLY A 67 4.61 17.36 3.88
CA GLY A 67 5.43 16.15 3.90
C GLY A 67 4.81 14.92 4.59
N SER A 68 3.52 14.92 4.90
CA SER A 68 2.83 13.78 5.54
C SER A 68 2.94 12.48 4.72
N SER A 69 2.80 12.54 3.39
CA SER A 69 3.04 11.39 2.52
C SER A 69 4.49 10.90 2.60
N TRP A 70 5.46 11.82 2.61
CA TRP A 70 6.88 11.50 2.76
C TRP A 70 7.15 10.82 4.10
N ILE A 71 6.68 11.39 5.22
CA ILE A 71 6.83 10.83 6.57
C ILE A 71 6.19 9.44 6.63
N CYS A 72 4.97 9.29 6.10
CA CYS A 72 4.25 8.02 6.08
C CYS A 72 5.04 6.95 5.32
N ALA A 73 5.57 7.29 4.14
CA ALA A 73 6.41 6.38 3.35
C ALA A 73 7.68 5.95 4.11
N ARG A 74 8.42 6.91 4.69
CA ARG A 74 9.65 6.58 5.45
C ARG A 74 9.38 5.76 6.70
N MET A 75 8.32 6.08 7.45
CA MET A 75 7.91 5.30 8.61
C MET A 75 7.61 3.85 8.23
N ALA A 76 6.92 3.64 7.10
CA ALA A 76 6.59 2.31 6.63
C ALA A 76 7.83 1.51 6.21
N GLU A 77 8.77 2.12 5.50
CA GLU A 77 10.03 1.47 5.11
C GLU A 77 10.89 1.06 6.31
N VAL A 78 10.99 1.95 7.31
CA VAL A 78 11.73 1.66 8.53
C VAL A 78 11.01 0.58 9.34
N LEU A 79 9.68 0.67 9.48
CA LEU A 79 8.91 -0.36 10.18
C LEU A 79 9.06 -1.73 9.52
N ALA A 80 8.94 -1.80 8.18
CA ALA A 80 9.08 -3.03 7.41
C ALA A 80 10.48 -3.66 7.56
N SER A 81 11.52 -2.84 7.69
CA SER A 81 12.89 -3.35 7.96
C SER A 81 13.10 -3.86 9.38
N GLN A 82 12.26 -3.44 10.33
CA GLN A 82 12.39 -3.73 11.76
C GLN A 82 11.46 -4.84 12.25
N THR A 83 10.57 -5.35 11.39
CA THR A 83 9.58 -6.36 11.73
C THR A 83 9.56 -7.48 10.70
N SER A 84 9.14 -8.67 11.13
CA SER A 84 8.89 -9.81 10.24
C SER A 84 7.46 -9.82 9.69
N GLY A 85 6.58 -8.94 10.19
CA GLY A 85 5.19 -8.83 9.74
C GLY A 85 5.03 -7.94 8.52
N SER A 86 3.95 -8.14 7.76
CA SER A 86 3.61 -7.25 6.64
C SER A 86 3.19 -5.86 7.13
N VAL A 87 3.78 -4.83 6.57
CA VAL A 87 3.38 -3.43 6.69
C VAL A 87 2.56 -3.08 5.46
N CYS A 88 1.42 -2.42 5.65
CA CYS A 88 0.60 -1.92 4.55
C CYS A 88 0.46 -0.41 4.71
N VAL A 89 0.64 0.31 3.61
CA VAL A 89 0.45 1.77 3.57
C VAL A 89 -0.74 2.06 2.67
N VAL A 90 -1.60 2.96 3.12
CA VAL A 90 -2.83 3.33 2.40
C VAL A 90 -2.85 4.84 2.24
N ASP A 91 -3.02 5.30 1.00
CA ASP A 91 -3.21 6.73 0.73
C ASP A 91 -4.68 7.09 0.94
N ALA A 92 -5.01 7.56 2.14
CA ALA A 92 -6.33 8.05 2.46
C ALA A 92 -6.56 9.52 2.05
N ASN A 93 -5.57 10.18 1.43
CA ASN A 93 -5.71 11.55 0.92
C ASN A 93 -6.24 11.53 -0.52
N LEU A 94 -7.53 11.21 -0.68
CA LEU A 94 -8.15 11.03 -2.00
C LEU A 94 -8.22 12.32 -2.85
N ARG A 95 -8.06 13.49 -2.23
CA ARG A 95 -8.05 14.79 -2.94
C ARG A 95 -6.71 15.11 -3.56
N SER A 96 -5.60 14.71 -2.92
CA SER A 96 -4.25 14.95 -3.41
C SER A 96 -3.34 13.80 -2.99
N PRO A 97 -3.51 12.61 -3.60
CA PRO A 97 -2.72 11.43 -3.24
C PRO A 97 -1.24 11.67 -3.56
N GLY A 98 -0.37 11.18 -2.69
CA GLY A 98 1.07 11.41 -2.74
C GLY A 98 1.93 10.17 -2.54
N LEU A 99 1.42 9.10 -1.92
CA LEU A 99 2.23 7.92 -1.61
C LEU A 99 2.74 7.19 -2.85
N HIS A 100 1.95 7.15 -3.93
CA HIS A 100 2.37 6.54 -5.18
C HIS A 100 3.64 7.19 -5.76
N ARG A 101 3.82 8.51 -5.57
CA ARG A 101 5.03 9.24 -5.96
C ARG A 101 6.21 8.91 -5.07
N GLU A 102 5.98 8.80 -3.76
CA GLU A 102 7.03 8.38 -2.81
C GLU A 102 7.53 6.97 -3.14
N PHE A 103 6.64 6.05 -3.53
CA PHE A 103 7.00 4.68 -3.86
C PHE A 103 7.31 4.45 -5.35
N GLY A 104 7.23 5.48 -6.20
CA GLY A 104 7.48 5.34 -7.63
C GLY A 104 6.56 4.32 -8.34
N VAL A 105 5.33 4.15 -7.84
CA VAL A 105 4.35 3.21 -8.40
C VAL A 105 3.24 3.92 -9.17
N PRO A 106 2.63 3.28 -10.18
CA PRO A 106 1.45 3.82 -10.83
C PRO A 106 0.26 3.92 -9.84
N ASN A 107 -0.59 4.94 -10.03
CA ASN A 107 -1.81 5.15 -9.24
C ASN A 107 -3.06 5.03 -10.11
N HIS A 108 -3.11 4.00 -10.97
CA HIS A 108 -4.24 3.76 -11.88
C HIS A 108 -5.41 3.04 -11.21
N TYR A 109 -5.14 2.28 -10.15
CA TYR A 109 -6.12 1.47 -9.44
C TYR A 109 -5.73 1.39 -7.97
N GLY A 110 -6.67 1.62 -7.06
CA GLY A 110 -6.37 1.65 -5.63
C GLY A 110 -7.60 1.79 -4.74
N LEU A 111 -7.45 2.54 -3.64
CA LEU A 111 -8.48 2.63 -2.60
C LEU A 111 -9.82 3.15 -3.11
N THR A 112 -9.81 4.14 -4.02
CA THR A 112 -11.04 4.72 -4.59
C THR A 112 -11.85 3.71 -5.39
N ASP A 113 -11.17 2.83 -6.12
CA ASP A 113 -11.80 1.79 -6.95
C ASP A 113 -12.32 0.66 -6.06
N ALA A 114 -11.55 0.30 -5.03
CA ALA A 114 -11.94 -0.72 -4.06
C ALA A 114 -13.25 -0.37 -3.33
N LEU A 115 -13.48 0.93 -3.08
CA LEU A 115 -14.70 1.41 -2.42
C LEU A 115 -15.94 1.38 -3.33
N GLN A 116 -15.78 1.19 -4.64
CA GLN A 116 -16.88 1.20 -5.61
C GLN A 116 -17.42 -0.20 -5.92
N VAL A 117 -16.73 -1.26 -5.52
CA VAL A 117 -17.09 -2.65 -5.83
C VAL A 117 -17.13 -3.51 -4.58
N THR A 118 -17.70 -4.72 -4.70
CA THR A 118 -17.74 -5.72 -3.61
C THR A 118 -16.67 -6.80 -3.78
N GLU A 119 -15.56 -6.47 -4.43
CA GLU A 119 -14.44 -7.38 -4.61
C GLU A 119 -13.48 -7.33 -3.41
N PRO A 120 -12.67 -8.37 -3.17
CA PRO A 120 -11.69 -8.35 -2.09
C PRO A 120 -10.63 -7.25 -2.26
N ILE A 121 -10.40 -6.46 -1.21
CA ILE A 121 -9.46 -5.32 -1.17
C ILE A 121 -8.05 -5.66 -1.68
N ARG A 122 -7.60 -6.91 -1.52
CA ARG A 122 -6.28 -7.39 -1.99
C ARG A 122 -6.06 -7.23 -3.50
N ARG A 123 -7.13 -7.12 -4.30
CA ARG A 123 -7.04 -6.89 -5.76
C ARG A 123 -6.62 -5.45 -6.11
N PHE A 124 -6.66 -4.55 -5.13
CA PHE A 124 -6.36 -3.12 -5.25
C PHE A 124 -5.07 -2.74 -4.52
N VAL A 125 -4.26 -3.73 -4.13
CA VAL A 125 -2.99 -3.55 -3.42
C VAL A 125 -1.85 -3.89 -4.36
N THR A 126 -0.81 -3.05 -4.35
CA THR A 126 0.43 -3.26 -5.06
C THR A 126 1.51 -3.67 -4.06
N SER A 127 2.12 -4.84 -4.25
CA SER A 127 3.30 -5.25 -3.46
C SER A 127 4.51 -4.44 -3.90
N LEU A 128 5.32 -3.98 -2.95
CA LEU A 128 6.56 -3.26 -3.28
C LEU A 128 7.76 -4.21 -3.37
N SER A 129 8.87 -3.75 -3.97
CA SER A 129 10.11 -4.53 -4.03
C SER A 129 10.81 -4.65 -2.66
N ARG A 130 10.34 -3.89 -1.67
CA ARG A 130 10.84 -3.93 -0.30
C ARG A 130 10.20 -5.11 0.44
N PRO A 131 10.97 -6.00 1.08
CA PRO A 131 10.39 -7.10 1.84
C PRO A 131 9.49 -6.55 2.95
N ASN A 132 8.36 -7.23 3.18
CA ASN A 132 7.36 -6.87 4.19
C ASN A 132 6.61 -5.55 3.95
N LEU A 133 6.64 -4.96 2.74
CA LEU A 133 5.96 -3.70 2.43
C LEU A 133 5.14 -3.77 1.12
#